data_AF-A0A2N1QKV5-F1
#
_entry.id   AF-A0A2N1QKV5-F1
#
_cell.length_a   1.000
_cell.length_b   1.000
_cell.length_c   1.000
_cell.angle_alpha   90.00
_cell.angle_beta   90.00
_cell.angle_gamma   90.00
#
_symmetry.space_group_name_H-M   'P 1'
#
loop_
_entity.id
_entity.type
_entity.pdbx_description
1 polymer ?
#
loop_
_entity_poly.entity_id
_entity_poly.type
_entity_poly.pdbx_seq_one_letter_code
_entity_poly.pdbx_strand_id
1 'polypeptide(L)'
;MDHIVVDLLILISSIVVGIPVPFCFMLAAVYMGVIYFPDFSFLMTIGFRGLNSLTILSIPFFIIAGALMSSAGIAERLTNFANSMLGRMRGGMGAASIVACAIF
;
A
#
# COMPACT_ATOMS: atom_id res chain seq x y z
N MET A 1 30.59 4.09 2.16
CA MET A 1 29.61 3.34 2.98
C MET A 1 28.91 4.23 3.98
N ASP A 2 29.52 5.35 4.35
CA ASP A 2 29.02 6.27 5.39
C ASP A 2 27.67 6.91 5.04
N HIS A 3 27.45 7.30 3.79
CA HIS A 3 26.17 7.90 3.36
C HIS A 3 24.97 6.94 3.43
N ILE A 4 25.19 5.63 3.25
CA ILE A 4 24.12 4.62 3.37
C ILE A 4 23.68 4.50 4.83
N VAL A 5 24.62 4.61 5.77
CA VAL A 5 24.33 4.59 7.20
C VAL A 5 23.54 5.84 7.60
N VAL A 6 23.89 7.00 7.07
CA VAL A 6 23.14 8.25 7.32
C VAL A 6 21.71 8.13 6.79
N ASP A 7 21.52 7.57 5.59
CA ASP A 7 20.20 7.38 4.99
C ASP A 7 19.31 6.44 5.83
N LEU A 8 19.91 5.35 6.33
CA LEU A 8 19.24 4.42 7.24
C LEU A 8 18.83 5.10 8.56
N LEU A 9 19.69 5.96 9.10
CA LEU A 9 19.39 6.73 10.31
C LEU A 9 18.24 7.73 10.07
N ILE A 10 18.23 8.41 8.92
CA ILE A 10 17.12 9.31 8.53
C ILE A 10 15.82 8.52 8.44
N LEU A 11 15.84 7.35 7.80
CA LEU A 11 14.66 6.51 7.62
C LEU A 11 14.11 6.01 8.97
N ILE A 12 14.97 5.44 9.81
CA ILE A 12 14.56 4.88 11.11
C ILE A 12 14.06 5.99 12.05
N SER A 13 14.78 7.11 12.14
CA SER A 13 14.36 8.22 13.00
C SER A 13 13.02 8.82 12.55
N SER A 14 12.81 8.98 11.24
CA SER A 14 11.54 9.50 10.68
C SER A 14 10.36 8.59 10.98
N ILE A 15 10.57 7.26 10.90
CA ILE A 15 9.54 6.26 11.27
C ILE A 15 9.21 6.35 12.76
N VAL A 16 10.22 6.48 13.63
CA VAL A 16 10.04 6.57 15.09
C VAL A 16 9.28 7.85 15.48
N VAL A 17 9.52 8.96 14.77
CA VAL A 17 8.78 10.23 14.95
C VAL A 17 7.32 10.11 14.50
N GLY A 18 6.95 9.06 13.77
CA GLY A 18 5.58 8.82 13.29
C GLY A 18 5.26 9.54 11.98
N ILE A 19 6.28 9.94 11.22
CA ILE A 19 6.07 10.49 9.87
C ILE A 19 5.51 9.38 8.97
N PRO A 20 4.51 9.66 8.11
CA PRO A 20 3.99 8.65 7.19
C PRO A 20 5.10 8.08 6.30
N VAL A 21 5.11 6.74 6.18
CA VAL A 21 6.17 5.97 5.50
C VAL A 21 6.60 6.55 4.14
N PRO A 22 5.70 7.00 3.25
CA PRO A 22 6.11 7.58 1.96
C PRO A 22 7.06 8.78 2.10
N PHE A 23 6.83 9.64 3.10
CA PHE A 23 7.67 10.81 3.33
C PHE A 23 9.02 10.45 3.94
N CYS A 24 9.09 9.38 4.75
CA CYS A 24 10.36 8.85 5.26
C CYS A 24 11.28 8.42 4.10
N PHE A 25 10.73 7.66 3.14
CA PHE A 25 11.47 7.26 1.93
C PHE A 25 11.81 8.44 1.02
N MET A 26 10.93 9.45 0.94
CA MET A 26 11.19 10.67 0.18
C MET A 26 12.38 11.45 0.75
N LEU A 27 12.47 11.65 2.07
CA LEU A 27 13.57 12.36 2.72
C LEU A 27 14.91 11.66 2.50
N ALA A 28 14.93 10.33 2.66
CA ALA A 28 16.08 9.49 2.37
C ALA A 28 16.51 9.63 0.89
N ALA A 29 15.58 9.47 -0.05
CA ALA A 29 15.84 9.61 -1.48
C ALA A 29 16.38 11.01 -1.86
N VAL A 30 15.88 12.08 -1.24
CA VAL A 30 16.39 13.44 -1.47
C VAL A 30 17.80 13.61 -0.92
N TYR A 31 18.11 13.10 0.27
CA TYR A 31 19.46 13.14 0.84
C TYR A 31 20.48 12.45 -0.09
N MET A 32 20.19 11.22 -0.50
CA MET A 32 21.00 10.46 -1.45
C MET A 32 21.14 11.17 -2.80
N GLY A 33 20.03 11.73 -3.29
CA GLY A 33 19.98 12.52 -4.52
C GLY A 33 20.95 13.68 -4.51
N VAL A 34 20.92 14.52 -3.47
CA VAL A 34 21.80 15.71 -3.37
C VAL A 34 23.28 15.34 -3.30
N ILE A 35 23.64 14.24 -2.64
CA ILE A 35 25.03 13.83 -2.46
C ILE A 35 25.63 13.20 -3.72
N TYR A 36 24.89 12.32 -4.40
CA TYR A 36 25.42 11.53 -5.52
C TYR A 36 25.03 12.07 -6.90
N PHE A 37 23.93 12.82 -7.01
CA PHE A 37 23.39 13.31 -8.26
C PHE A 37 23.05 14.80 -8.15
N PRO A 38 24.02 15.71 -8.41
CA PRO A 38 23.78 17.15 -8.34
C PRO A 38 22.71 17.64 -9.34
N ASP A 39 22.37 16.82 -10.33
CA ASP A 39 21.30 17.09 -11.29
C ASP A 39 19.99 16.42 -10.85
N PHE A 40 19.02 17.26 -10.45
CA PHE A 40 17.68 16.83 -10.03
C PHE A 40 16.89 16.10 -11.13
N SER A 41 17.31 16.20 -12.39
CA SER A 41 16.66 15.51 -13.52
C SER A 41 16.63 13.99 -13.34
N PHE A 42 17.65 13.42 -12.68
CA PHE A 42 17.71 11.99 -12.40
C PHE A 42 16.64 11.55 -11.40
N LEU A 43 16.51 12.28 -10.28
CA LEU A 43 15.53 12.01 -9.24
C LEU A 43 14.10 12.15 -9.78
N MET A 44 13.87 13.19 -10.61
CA MET A 44 12.59 13.42 -11.29
C MET A 44 12.26 12.24 -12.22
N THR A 45 13.20 11.79 -13.05
CA THR A 45 12.96 10.70 -14.01
C THR A 45 12.62 9.38 -13.31
N ILE A 46 13.33 9.04 -12.22
CA ILE A 46 13.05 7.82 -11.44
C ILE A 46 11.70 7.94 -10.72
N GLY A 47 11.42 9.09 -10.11
CA GLY A 47 10.13 9.35 -9.45
C GLY A 47 8.96 9.22 -10.43
N PHE A 48 9.06 9.84 -11.61
CA PHE A 48 8.04 9.71 -12.66
C PHE A 48 7.86 8.28 -13.16
N ARG A 49 8.94 7.50 -13.30
CA ARG A 49 8.84 6.07 -13.64
C ARG A 49 8.13 5.27 -12.54
N GLY A 50 8.41 5.56 -11.27
CA GLY A 50 7.74 4.93 -10.13
C GLY A 50 6.24 5.26 -10.09
N LEU A 51 5.88 6.52 -10.39
CA LEU A 51 4.49 6.98 -10.47
C LEU A 51 3.75 6.38 -11.68
N ASN A 52 4.44 6.20 -12.80
CA ASN A 52 3.92 5.55 -14.00
C ASN A 52 4.02 4.02 -13.91
N SER A 53 3.54 3.47 -12.78
CA SER A 53 3.47 2.04 -12.54
C SER A 53 2.01 1.57 -12.55
N LEU A 54 1.78 0.40 -13.18
CA LEU A 54 0.51 -0.30 -13.12
C LEU A 54 0.07 -0.57 -11.67
N THR A 55 1.00 -0.65 -10.72
CA THR A 55 0.70 -0.83 -9.30
C THR A 55 -0.07 0.35 -8.71
N ILE A 56 0.29 1.59 -9.04
CA ILE A 56 -0.43 2.78 -8.52
C ILE A 56 -1.81 2.88 -9.16
N LEU A 57 -1.93 2.52 -10.44
CA LEU A 57 -3.21 2.44 -11.14
C LEU A 57 -4.09 1.30 -10.60
N SER A 58 -3.51 0.28 -9.98
CA SER A 58 -4.27 -0.79 -9.34
C SER A 58 -5.10 -0.26 -8.16
N ILE A 59 -4.61 0.73 -7.40
CA ILE A 59 -5.33 1.32 -6.26
C ILE A 59 -6.70 1.90 -6.66
N PRO A 60 -6.82 2.85 -7.62
CA PRO A 60 -8.12 3.37 -8.03
C PRO A 60 -8.99 2.29 -8.69
N PHE A 61 -8.42 1.35 -9.43
CA PHE A 61 -9.20 0.26 -10.00
C PHE A 61 -9.77 -0.68 -8.92
N PHE A 62 -9.04 -0.99 -7.86
CA PHE A 62 -9.57 -1.74 -6.72
C PHE A 62 -10.66 -0.96 -5.98
N ILE A 63 -10.52 0.37 -5.82
CA ILE A 63 -11.56 1.22 -5.23
C ILE A 63 -12.84 1.18 -6.09
N ILE A 64 -12.71 1.30 -7.41
CA ILE A 64 -13.84 1.25 -8.34
C ILE A 64 -14.48 -0.15 -8.34
N ALA A 65 -13.68 -1.22 -8.38
CA ALA A 65 -14.17 -2.59 -8.31
C ALA A 65 -14.92 -2.84 -7.00
N GLY A 66 -14.37 -2.42 -5.86
CA GLY A 66 -15.03 -2.52 -4.56
C GLY A 66 -16.36 -1.74 -4.51
N ALA A 67 -16.38 -0.51 -5.03
CA ALA A 67 -17.60 0.30 -5.11
C ALA A 67 -18.66 -0.33 -6.04
N LEU A 68 -18.24 -0.94 -7.15
CA LEU A 68 -19.11 -1.67 -8.07
C LEU A 68 -19.68 -2.92 -7.41
N MET A 69 -18.85 -3.70 -6.72
CA MET A 69 -19.27 -4.90 -5.99
C MET A 69 -20.26 -4.58 -4.87
N SER A 70 -20.06 -3.45 -4.19
CA SER A 70 -21.00 -2.96 -3.17
C SER A 70 -22.31 -2.49 -3.78
N SER A 71 -22.28 -1.70 -4.87
CA SER A 71 -23.50 -1.17 -5.48
C SER A 71 -24.32 -2.22 -6.24
N ALA A 72 -23.66 -3.24 -6.81
CA ALA A 72 -24.32 -4.36 -7.48
C ALA A 72 -24.80 -5.48 -6.53
N GLY A 73 -24.61 -5.34 -5.21
CA GLY A 73 -25.00 -6.36 -4.22
C GLY A 73 -24.16 -7.65 -4.27
N ILE A 74 -23.06 -7.66 -5.05
CA ILE A 74 -22.14 -8.80 -5.17
C ILE A 74 -21.45 -9.04 -3.81
N ALA A 75 -21.04 -7.96 -3.13
CA ALA A 75 -20.37 -8.04 -1.85
C ALA A 75 -21.21 -8.75 -0.78
N GLU A 76 -22.51 -8.46 -0.74
CA GLU A 76 -23.45 -9.08 0.21
C GLU A 76 -23.67 -10.57 -0.13
N ARG A 77 -23.84 -10.90 -1.42
CA ARG A 77 -23.95 -12.29 -1.89
C ARG A 77 -22.72 -13.12 -1.53
N LEU A 78 -21.53 -12.56 -1.71
CA LEU A 78 -20.26 -13.23 -1.41
C LEU A 78 -20.07 -13.45 0.10
N THR A 79 -20.45 -12.45 0.90
CA THR A 79 -20.41 -12.54 2.37
C THR A 79 -21.40 -13.58 2.88
N ASN A 80 -22.61 -13.63 2.33
CA ASN A 80 -23.60 -14.66 2.66
C ASN A 80 -23.14 -16.07 2.27
N PHE A 81 -22.46 -16.20 1.12
CA PHE A 81 -21.83 -17.45 0.73
C PHE A 81 -20.75 -17.89 1.73
N ALA A 82 -19.81 -17.01 2.10
CA ALA A 82 -18.80 -17.32 3.11
C ALA A 82 -19.41 -17.67 4.48
N ASN A 83 -20.45 -16.95 4.90
CA ASN A 83 -21.22 -17.24 6.11
C ASN A 83 -21.93 -18.60 6.04
N SER A 84 -22.42 -19.02 4.88
CA SER A 84 -23.06 -20.34 4.73
C SER A 84 -22.07 -21.50 4.94
N MET A 85 -20.80 -21.29 4.61
CA MET A 85 -19.74 -22.29 4.78
C MET A 85 -19.23 -22.35 6.23
N LEU A 86 -19.00 -21.18 6.86
CA LEU A 86 -18.27 -21.09 8.14
C LEU A 86 -19.10 -20.60 9.33
N GLY A 87 -20.29 -20.06 9.10
CA GLY A 87 -21.13 -19.42 10.12
C GLY A 87 -21.68 -20.36 11.21
N ARG A 88 -21.64 -21.68 11.00
CA ARG A 88 -22.11 -22.69 11.98
C ARG A 88 -21.10 -22.96 13.11
N MET A 89 -19.85 -22.51 12.97
CA MET A 89 -18.82 -22.68 14.01
C MET A 89 -18.89 -21.55 15.04
N ARG A 90 -18.53 -21.84 16.30
CA ARG A 90 -18.36 -20.79 17.33
C ARG A 90 -17.21 -19.86 16.91
N GLY A 91 -17.51 -18.57 16.73
CA GLY A 91 -16.58 -17.60 16.11
C GLY A 91 -16.68 -17.50 14.58
N GLY A 92 -17.63 -18.22 13.96
CA GLY A 92 -17.77 -18.39 12.52
C GLY A 92 -17.96 -17.11 11.71
N MET A 93 -18.51 -16.04 12.31
CA MET A 93 -18.62 -14.74 11.64
C MET A 93 -17.24 -14.14 11.30
N GLY A 94 -16.26 -14.23 12.21
CA GLY A 94 -14.91 -13.73 11.93
C GLY A 94 -14.20 -14.54 10.85
N ALA A 95 -14.33 -15.87 10.90
CA ALA A 95 -13.78 -16.76 9.87
C ALA A 95 -14.45 -16.52 8.50
N ALA A 96 -15.77 -16.33 8.47
CA ALA A 96 -16.50 -15.98 7.27
C ALA A 96 -16.09 -14.62 6.71
N SER A 97 -15.84 -13.61 7.57
CA SER A 97 -15.33 -12.30 7.13
C SER A 97 -13.94 -12.41 6.51
N ILE A 98 -13.01 -13.17 7.10
CA ILE A 98 -11.67 -13.36 6.53
C ILE A 98 -11.75 -14.05 5.17
N VAL A 99 -12.58 -15.09 5.03
CA VAL A 99 -12.77 -15.79 3.76
C VAL A 99 -13.45 -14.89 2.73
N ALA A 100 -14.47 -14.11 3.12
CA ALA A 100 -15.08 -13.14 2.23
C ALA A 100 -14.02 -12.14 1.72
N CYS A 101 -13.21 -11.56 2.61
CA CYS A 101 -12.10 -10.66 2.26
C CYS A 101 -11.05 -11.31 1.34
N ALA A 102 -10.77 -12.61 1.49
CA ALA A 102 -9.80 -13.31 0.64
C ALA A 102 -10.31 -13.59 -0.78
N ILE A 103 -11.63 -13.56 -1.01
CA ILE A 103 -12.25 -13.76 -2.33
C ILE A 103 -12.40 -12.43 -3.09
N PHE A 104 -12.38 -11.29 -2.38
CA PHE A 104 -12.29 -9.95 -2.98
C PHE A 104 -10.89 -9.68 -3.56
#